data_AF-A0A0B6YKV2-F1
#
_entry.id   AF-A0A0B6YKV2-F1
#
_cell.length_a   1.000
_cell.length_b   1.000
_cell.length_c   1.000
_cell.angle_alpha   90.00
_cell.angle_beta   90.00
_cell.angle_gamma   90.00
#
_symmetry.space_group_name_H-M   'P 1'
#
loop_
_entity.id
_entity.type
_entity.pdbx_description
1 polymer ?
#
loop_
_entity_poly.entity_id
_entity_poly.type
_entity_poly.pdbx_seq_one_letter_code
_entity_poly.pdbx_strand_id
1 'polypeptide(L)'
;EGAVLLLSHMLKVNPFERATIKEIRESAWFKKDLPDYLFPTFTQDTSTVDTWIVREICEKFDVEENVVLRALLAKNVHSQF
;
A
#
# COMPACT_ATOMS: atom_id res chain seq x y z
N GLU A 1 13.49 -16.31 -19.73
CA GLU A 1 14.38 -16.29 -18.55
C GLU A 1 13.95 -15.17 -17.61
N GLY A 2 13.19 -15.47 -16.56
CA GLY A 2 12.65 -14.40 -15.68
C GLY A 2 12.43 -14.85 -14.25
N ALA A 3 11.76 -15.99 -14.05
CA ALA A 3 11.51 -16.56 -12.73
C ALA A 3 12.80 -16.82 -11.92
N VAL A 4 13.80 -17.46 -12.52
CA VAL A 4 15.07 -17.80 -11.86
C VAL A 4 15.82 -16.55 -11.40
N LEU A 5 15.81 -15.47 -12.19
CA LEU A 5 16.43 -14.20 -11.83
C LEU A 5 15.72 -13.57 -10.63
N LEU A 6 14.39 -13.54 -10.65
CA LEU A 6 13.59 -13.03 -9.53
C LEU A 6 13.82 -13.85 -8.26
N LEU A 7 13.80 -15.18 -8.36
CA LEU A 7 14.06 -16.08 -7.23
C LEU A 7 15.46 -15.87 -6.65
N SER A 8 16.47 -15.75 -7.49
CA SER A 8 17.86 -15.50 -7.06
C SER A 8 18.00 -14.16 -6.32
N HIS A 9 17.20 -13.16 -6.70
CA HIS A 9 17.18 -11.86 -6.03
C HIS A 9 16.42 -11.91 -4.69
N MET A 10 15.32 -12.69 -4.60
CA MET A 10 14.53 -12.85 -3.37
C MET A 10 15.20 -13.77 -2.33
N LEU A 11 16.01 -14.73 -2.77
CA LEU A 11 16.62 -15.74 -1.90
C LEU A 11 18.05 -15.39 -1.47
N LYS A 12 18.40 -14.10 -1.49
CA LYS A 12 19.68 -13.62 -0.95
C LYS A 12 19.75 -13.87 0.56
N VAL A 13 20.87 -14.47 0.98
CA VAL A 13 21.17 -14.75 2.39
C VAL A 13 21.29 -13.46 3.18
N ASN A 14 22.01 -12.47 2.63
CA ASN A 14 22.13 -11.14 3.22
C ASN A 14 20.80 -10.37 3.03
N PRO A 15 20.12 -9.96 4.12
CA PRO A 15 18.85 -9.23 4.01
C PRO A 15 18.99 -7.85 3.37
N PHE A 16 20.16 -7.20 3.46
CA PHE A 16 20.39 -5.89 2.83
C PHE A 16 20.54 -5.97 1.31
N GLU A 17 20.82 -7.16 0.77
CA GLU A 17 20.93 -7.43 -0.67
C GLU A 17 19.68 -8.14 -1.22
N ARG A 18 18.71 -8.46 -0.36
CA ARG A 18 17.50 -9.18 -0.74
C ARG A 18 16.53 -8.26 -1.46
N ALA A 19 15.90 -8.79 -2.50
CA ALA A 19 14.86 -8.10 -3.24
C ALA A 19 13.78 -7.52 -2.30
N THR A 20 13.54 -6.23 -2.45
CA THR A 20 12.41 -5.51 -1.86
C THR A 20 11.13 -5.79 -2.63
N ILE A 21 9.98 -5.53 -2.00
CA ILE A 21 8.66 -5.64 -2.68
C ILE A 21 8.58 -4.75 -3.92
N LYS A 22 9.20 -3.56 -3.88
CA LYS A 22 9.24 -2.65 -5.03
C LYS A 22 9.96 -3.28 -6.22
N GLU A 23 11.14 -3.86 -6.00
CA GLU A 23 11.93 -4.50 -7.06
C GLU A 23 11.22 -5.74 -7.62
N ILE A 24 10.54 -6.51 -6.76
CA ILE A 24 9.70 -7.64 -7.21
C ILE A 24 8.58 -7.16 -8.12
N ARG A 25 7.86 -6.10 -7.71
CA ARG A 25 6.77 -5.49 -8.51
C ARG A 25 7.25 -4.94 -9.84
N GLU A 26 8.52 -4.57 -9.96
CA GLU A 26 9.11 -4.02 -11.19
C GLU A 26 9.53 -5.10 -12.20
N SER A 27 9.73 -6.35 -11.75
CA SER A 27 10.12 -7.49 -12.58
C SER A 27 9.12 -7.79 -13.70
N ALA A 28 9.62 -7.91 -14.94
CA ALA A 28 8.81 -8.25 -16.10
C ALA A 28 8.13 -9.63 -15.98
N TRP A 29 8.76 -10.58 -15.27
CA TRP A 29 8.15 -11.88 -15.03
C TRP A 29 6.97 -11.78 -14.05
N PHE A 30 7.09 -10.96 -13.01
CA PHE A 30 6.03 -10.75 -12.01
C PHE A 30 4.83 -9.98 -12.58
N LYS A 31 5.09 -9.02 -13.48
CA LYS A 31 4.04 -8.22 -14.14
C LYS A 31 3.25 -8.97 -15.20
N LYS A 32 3.73 -10.13 -15.66
CA LYS A 32 3.07 -10.88 -16.73
C LYS A 32 1.71 -11.37 -16.24
N ASP A 33 0.66 -10.99 -16.97
CA ASP A 33 -0.74 -11.35 -16.67
C ASP A 33 -1.17 -10.95 -15.24
N LEU A 34 -0.59 -9.88 -14.69
CA LEU A 34 -0.86 -9.38 -13.34
C LEU A 34 -2.17 -8.57 -13.30
N PRO A 35 -3.20 -8.99 -12.53
CA PRO A 35 -4.42 -8.22 -12.40
C PRO A 35 -4.24 -6.86 -11.73
N ASP A 36 -4.92 -5.84 -12.26
CA ASP A 36 -4.81 -4.44 -11.81
C ASP A 36 -5.22 -4.23 -10.34
N TYR A 37 -6.13 -5.06 -9.82
CA TYR A 37 -6.61 -4.93 -8.44
C TYR A 37 -5.59 -5.36 -7.39
N LEU A 38 -4.55 -6.11 -7.77
CA LEU A 38 -3.53 -6.57 -6.81
C LEU A 38 -2.62 -5.44 -6.34
N PHE A 39 -2.44 -4.42 -7.17
CA PHE A 39 -1.57 -3.28 -6.88
C PHE A 39 -2.22 -1.98 -7.39
N PRO A 40 -3.26 -1.49 -6.71
CA PRO A 40 -3.97 -0.30 -7.14
C PRO A 40 -3.01 0.90 -7.19
N THR A 41 -3.03 1.62 -8.31
CA THR A 41 -2.37 2.93 -8.41
C THR A 41 -3.18 3.92 -7.60
N PHE A 42 -2.66 4.36 -6.46
CA PHE A 42 -3.26 5.43 -5.66
C PHE A 42 -3.16 6.75 -6.44
N THR A 43 -4.13 7.02 -7.31
CA THR A 43 -4.34 8.31 -7.98
C THR A 43 -5.50 9.07 -7.34
N GLN A 44 -5.79 8.82 -6.07
CA GLN A 44 -6.89 9.49 -5.39
C GLN A 44 -6.46 10.90 -4.98
N ASP A 45 -7.21 11.89 -5.46
CA ASP A 45 -7.08 13.28 -5.04
C ASP A 45 -7.28 13.39 -3.53
N THR A 46 -6.21 13.65 -2.79
CA THR A 46 -6.27 13.76 -1.32
C THR A 46 -6.84 15.09 -0.84
N SER A 47 -7.43 15.88 -1.74
CA SER A 47 -8.00 17.20 -1.48
C SER A 47 -9.39 17.12 -0.85
N THR A 48 -10.06 15.98 -0.97
CA THR A 48 -11.42 15.78 -0.44
C THR A 48 -11.46 14.57 0.48
N VAL A 49 -12.31 14.66 1.51
CA VAL A 49 -12.57 13.55 2.43
C VAL A 49 -13.79 12.79 1.92
N ASP A 50 -13.65 11.48 1.76
CA ASP A 50 -14.77 10.59 1.42
C ASP A 50 -15.65 10.36 2.67
N THR A 51 -16.83 10.96 2.67
CA THR A 51 -17.77 10.89 3.81
C THR A 51 -18.39 9.51 3.96
N TRP A 52 -18.48 8.70 2.89
CA TRP A 52 -18.97 7.33 2.98
C TRP A 52 -17.97 6.46 3.75
N ILE A 53 -16.68 6.60 3.45
CA ILE A 53 -15.60 5.91 4.19
C ILE A 53 -15.57 6.35 5.66
N VAL A 54 -15.71 7.64 5.94
CA VAL A 54 -15.74 8.14 7.33
C VAL A 54 -16.87 7.48 8.11
N ARG A 55 -18.06 7.38 7.52
CA ARG A 55 -19.20 6.70 8.14
C ARG A 55 -18.92 5.20 8.36
N GLU A 56 -18.34 4.52 7.38
CA GLU A 56 -17.97 3.10 7.51
C GLU A 56 -16.97 2.88 8.67
N ILE A 57 -16.01 3.78 8.83
CA ILE A 57 -15.05 3.75 9.96
C ILE A 57 -15.80 3.94 11.28
N CYS A 58 -16.71 4.91 11.37
CA CYS A 58 -17.50 5.15 12.57
C CYS A 58 -18.31 3.91 12.97
N GLU A 59 -18.97 3.26 12.00
CA GLU A 59 -19.76 2.04 12.22
C GLU A 59 -18.89 0.84 12.63
N LYS A 60 -17.72 0.65 12.00
CA LYS A 60 -16.85 -0.51 12.26
C LYS A 60 -16.04 -0.41 13.55
N PHE A 61 -15.64 0.81 13.94
CA PHE A 61 -14.74 1.05 15.05
C PHE A 61 -15.42 1.67 16.27
N ASP A 62 -16.72 1.94 16.21
CA ASP A 62 -17.51 2.58 17.28
C ASP A 62 -16.89 3.92 17.72
N VAL A 63 -16.58 4.76 16.74
CA VAL A 63 -15.96 6.07 16.94
C VAL A 63 -16.84 7.18 16.38
N GLU A 64 -16.81 8.34 17.00
CA GLU A 64 -17.51 9.52 16.52
C GLU A 64 -16.83 10.11 15.27
N GLU A 65 -17.64 10.67 14.37
CA GLU A 65 -17.18 11.29 13.12
C GLU A 65 -16.15 12.41 13.36
N ASN A 66 -16.32 13.20 14.43
CA ASN A 66 -15.38 14.24 14.83
C ASN A 66 -13.98 13.69 15.18
N VAL A 67 -13.85 12.44 15.64
CA VAL A 67 -12.57 11.79 15.96
C VAL A 67 -11.87 11.44 14.65
N VAL A 68 -12.61 10.83 13.72
CA VAL A 68 -12.09 10.43 12.40
C VAL A 68 -11.66 11.66 11.61
N LEU A 69 -12.50 12.70 11.52
CA LEU A 69 -12.18 13.94 10.81
C LEU A 69 -10.99 14.66 11.43
N ARG A 70 -10.90 14.73 12.76
CA ARG A 70 -9.72 15.30 13.43
C ARG A 70 -8.47 14.50 13.11
N ALA A 71 -8.52 13.17 13.11
CA ALA A 71 -7.36 12.34 12.76
C ALA A 71 -6.91 12.54 11.31
N LEU A 72 -7.86 12.66 10.37
CA LEU A 72 -7.58 12.94 8.95
C LEU A 72 -7.00 14.34 8.73
N LEU A 73 -7.43 15.34 9.49
CA LEU A 73 -6.95 16.72 9.39
C LEU A 73 -5.64 16.94 10.17
N ALA A 74 -5.40 16.19 11.24
CA ALA A 74 -4.20 16.26 12.07
C ALA A 74 -2.94 15.68 11.38
N LYS A 75 -3.00 15.39 10.07
CA LYS A 75 -1.94 14.83 9.20
C LYS A 75 -0.50 15.28 9.58
N ASN A 76 0.13 14.66 10.58
CA ASN A 76 1.60 14.54 10.73
C ASN A 76 2.13 13.70 11.93
N VAL A 77 1.45 12.62 12.39
CA VAL A 77 2.05 11.78 13.46
C VAL A 77 2.14 10.29 13.12
N HIS A 78 1.41 9.81 12.11
CA HIS A 78 1.44 8.40 11.70
C HIS A 78 2.29 8.09 10.46
N SER A 79 3.17 8.98 10.02
CA SER A 79 4.27 8.60 9.11
C SER A 79 5.37 7.87 9.88
N GLN A 80 5.04 6.76 10.55
CA GLN A 80 6.04 5.87 11.12
C GLN A 80 6.19 4.68 10.17
N PHE A 81 7.31 4.74 9.45
CA PHE A 81 7.95 3.72 8.61
C PHE A 81 7.42 3.55 7.19
#